data_AF-A0A381WB04-F1
#
_entry.id   AF-A0A381WB04-F1
#
_cell.length_a   1.000
_cell.length_b   1.000
_cell.length_c   1.000
_cell.angle_alpha   90.00
_cell.angle_beta   90.00
_cell.angle_gamma   90.00
#
_symmetry.space_group_name_H-M   'P 1'
#
loop_
_entity.id
_entity.type
_entity.pdbx_description
1 polymer ?
#
loop_
_entity_poly.entity_id
_entity_poly.type
_entity_poly.pdbx_seq_one_letter_code
_entity_poly.pdbx_strand_id
1 'polypeptide(L)'
;MKNKTVFLDRDGVINEQRIDHIKNIDEFKIFSGVGEAIKLLKEKGYLVIIITNQSVIGRKIISETKLEEIHLKLKNYLKQYNTYVDSIYYCPHTPEQNCNCRKPKPGLLIKASEDFNIDLGESYFIGDSEGDLTAASEAECKGILLKKDQTLLEIVKKYFN
;
A
#
# COMPACT_ATOMS: atom_id res chain seq x y z
N MET A 1 21.61 -11.48 0.22
CA MET A 1 20.72 -11.27 -0.95
C MET A 1 19.71 -10.20 -0.57
N LYS A 2 19.37 -9.29 -1.49
CA LYS A 2 18.33 -8.27 -1.26
C LYS A 2 16.94 -8.88 -1.47
N ASN A 3 15.95 -8.35 -0.77
CA ASN A 3 14.57 -8.81 -0.87
C ASN A 3 13.86 -8.18 -2.07
N LYS A 4 13.02 -8.95 -2.77
CA LYS A 4 12.07 -8.41 -3.76
C LYS A 4 10.74 -8.11 -3.06
N THR A 5 10.09 -7.01 -3.43
CA THR A 5 8.91 -6.52 -2.74
C THR A 5 7.81 -6.15 -3.73
N VAL A 6 6.56 -6.38 -3.35
CA VAL A 6 5.40 -5.73 -3.96
C VAL A 6 4.85 -4.72 -2.96
N PHE A 7 5.05 -3.45 -3.28
CA PHE A 7 4.41 -2.34 -2.60
C PHE A 7 2.96 -2.22 -3.09
N LEU A 8 2.04 -1.93 -2.17
CA LEU A 8 0.63 -1.73 -2.46
C LEU A 8 0.17 -0.38 -1.94
N ASP A 9 -0.61 0.37 -2.71
CA ASP A 9 -1.41 1.44 -2.11
C ASP A 9 -2.55 0.83 -1.29
N ARG A 10 -3.18 1.63 -0.44
CA ARG A 10 -4.29 1.22 0.39
C ARG A 10 -5.64 1.62 -0.23
N ASP A 11 -5.85 2.91 -0.44
CA ASP A 11 -7.15 3.50 -0.71
C ASP A 11 -7.43 3.54 -2.22
N GLY A 12 -8.13 2.53 -2.74
CA GLY A 12 -8.36 2.30 -4.17
C GLY A 12 -7.77 0.98 -4.66
N VAL A 13 -6.89 0.36 -3.85
CA VAL A 13 -6.22 -0.92 -4.17
C VAL A 13 -6.62 -2.04 -3.21
N ILE A 14 -6.52 -1.79 -1.90
CA ILE A 14 -6.86 -2.76 -0.85
C ILE A 14 -8.30 -2.54 -0.37
N ASN A 15 -8.72 -1.28 -0.27
CA ASN A 15 -10.05 -0.91 0.17
C ASN A 15 -10.66 0.15 -0.74
N GLU A 16 -11.99 0.32 -0.64
CA GLU A 16 -12.71 1.39 -1.31
C GLU A 16 -12.09 2.76 -0.99
N GLN A 17 -11.75 3.51 -2.03
CA GLN A 17 -11.32 4.89 -1.89
C GLN A 17 -12.52 5.79 -1.57
N ARG A 18 -12.31 6.78 -0.69
CA ARG A 18 -13.32 7.76 -0.31
C ARG A 18 -12.81 9.18 -0.48
N ILE A 19 -13.62 10.03 -1.12
CA ILE A 19 -13.31 11.45 -1.32
C ILE A 19 -13.17 12.18 0.02
N ASP A 20 -14.01 11.83 0.99
CA ASP A 20 -14.03 12.40 2.35
C ASP A 20 -13.10 11.67 3.33
N HIS A 21 -12.20 10.84 2.80
CA HIS A 21 -11.30 9.96 3.53
C HIS A 21 -12.00 8.92 4.43
N ILE A 22 -11.23 7.90 4.82
CA ILE A 22 -11.67 6.89 5.80
C ILE A 22 -11.35 7.43 7.19
N LYS A 23 -12.40 7.62 7.98
CA LYS A 23 -12.34 8.25 9.31
C LYS A 23 -12.59 7.26 10.45
N ASN A 24 -13.13 6.09 10.14
CA ASN A 24 -13.42 5.05 11.12
C ASN A 24 -13.35 3.65 10.49
N ILE A 25 -13.47 2.65 11.36
CA ILE A 25 -13.34 1.23 11.01
C ILE A 25 -14.45 0.73 10.08
N ASP A 26 -15.65 1.30 10.15
CA ASP A 26 -16.81 0.86 9.34
C ASP A 26 -16.74 1.39 7.91
N GLU A 27 -16.08 2.54 7.72
CA GLU A 27 -15.74 3.09 6.41
C GLU A 27 -14.65 2.29 5.68
N PHE A 28 -13.85 1.49 6.41
CA PHE A 28 -12.78 0.67 5.83
C PHE A 28 -13.33 -0.62 5.23
N LYS A 29 -13.69 -0.57 3.94
CA LYS A 29 -14.24 -1.69 3.17
C LYS A 29 -13.19 -2.31 2.26
N ILE A 30 -12.69 -3.48 2.64
CA ILE A 30 -11.66 -4.22 1.90
C ILE A 30 -12.29 -4.85 0.65
N PHE A 31 -11.63 -4.74 -0.49
CA PHE A 31 -12.08 -5.38 -1.72
C PHE A 31 -12.00 -6.91 -1.65
N SER A 32 -12.89 -7.59 -2.36
CA SER A 32 -12.83 -9.04 -2.52
C SER A 32 -11.53 -9.47 -3.22
N GLY A 33 -10.96 -10.61 -2.84
CA GLY A 33 -9.76 -11.15 -3.49
C GLY A 33 -8.44 -10.61 -2.95
N VAL A 34 -8.45 -9.60 -2.06
CA VAL A 34 -7.23 -8.99 -1.51
C VAL A 34 -6.43 -10.00 -0.69
N GLY A 35 -7.09 -10.81 0.15
CA GLY A 35 -6.43 -11.83 0.96
C GLY A 35 -5.73 -12.86 0.08
N GLU A 36 -6.41 -13.35 -0.95
CA GLU A 36 -5.86 -14.30 -1.93
C GLU A 36 -4.71 -13.70 -2.73
N ALA A 37 -4.82 -12.43 -3.13
CA ALA A 37 -3.79 -11.74 -3.90
C ALA A 37 -2.50 -11.60 -3.08
N ILE A 38 -2.61 -11.14 -1.83
CA ILE A 38 -1.46 -11.00 -0.93
C ILE A 38 -0.86 -12.36 -0.62
N LYS A 39 -1.68 -13.39 -0.37
CA LYS A 39 -1.20 -14.77 -0.19
C LYS A 39 -0.37 -15.25 -1.38
N LEU A 40 -0.86 -15.06 -2.60
CA LEU A 40 -0.15 -15.46 -3.82
C LEU A 40 1.21 -14.76 -3.96
N LEU A 41 1.28 -13.45 -3.66
CA LEU A 41 2.55 -12.72 -3.64
C LEU A 41 3.54 -13.28 -2.61
N LYS A 42 3.07 -13.58 -1.39
CA LYS A 42 3.90 -14.17 -0.32
C LYS A 42 4.39 -15.57 -0.71
N GLU A 43 3.55 -16.41 -1.31
CA GLU A 43 3.92 -17.74 -1.82
C GLU A 43 4.98 -17.67 -2.93
N LYS A 44 5.03 -16.58 -3.70
CA LYS A 44 6.06 -16.30 -4.71
C LYS A 44 7.35 -15.68 -4.14
N GLY A 45 7.43 -15.55 -2.81
CA GLY A 45 8.61 -15.08 -2.09
C GLY A 45 8.81 -13.56 -2.13
N TYR A 46 7.74 -12.78 -2.36
CA TYR A 46 7.80 -11.33 -2.21
C TYR A 46 7.53 -10.92 -0.76
N LEU A 47 8.20 -9.85 -0.31
CA LEU A 47 7.65 -9.03 0.77
C LEU A 47 6.43 -8.27 0.22
N VAL A 48 5.43 -8.04 1.06
CA VAL A 48 4.25 -7.22 0.73
C VAL A 48 4.17 -6.08 1.73
N ILE A 49 4.37 -4.85 1.27
CA ILE A 49 4.43 -3.65 2.10
C ILE A 49 3.41 -2.63 1.60
N ILE A 50 2.63 -2.04 2.50
CA ILE A 50 1.66 -1.01 2.14
C ILE A 50 2.31 0.37 2.24
N ILE A 51 2.14 1.21 1.21
CA ILE A 51 2.59 2.62 1.19
C ILE A 51 1.38 3.52 0.91
N THR A 52 0.97 4.34 1.88
CA THR A 52 -0.26 5.15 1.75
C THR A 52 -0.14 6.60 2.23
N ASN A 53 -0.87 7.52 1.61
CA ASN A 53 -0.97 8.91 2.06
C ASN A 53 -2.18 9.06 3.01
N GLN A 54 -1.95 9.30 4.30
CA GLN A 54 -2.99 9.45 5.33
C GLN A 54 -3.01 10.87 5.91
N SER A 55 -3.26 11.86 5.06
CA SER A 55 -3.31 13.27 5.45
C SER A 55 -4.41 13.61 6.46
N VAL A 56 -5.35 12.70 6.72
CA VAL A 56 -6.33 12.82 7.80
C VAL A 56 -5.68 12.98 9.18
N ILE A 57 -4.47 12.44 9.38
CA ILE A 57 -3.68 12.61 10.60
C ILE A 57 -3.17 14.04 10.72
N GLY A 58 -2.48 14.56 9.70
CA GLY A 58 -1.97 15.93 9.68
C GLY A 58 -3.09 16.99 9.71
N ARG A 59 -4.27 16.65 9.17
CA ARG A 59 -5.48 17.47 9.28
C ARG A 59 -6.19 17.36 10.63
N LYS A 60 -5.72 16.49 11.54
CA LYS A 60 -6.31 16.23 12.86
C LYS A 60 -7.78 15.75 12.79
N ILE A 61 -8.16 15.08 11.71
CA ILE A 61 -9.49 14.50 11.52
C ILE A 61 -9.60 13.19 12.32
N ILE A 62 -8.53 12.40 12.34
CA ILE A 62 -8.41 11.20 13.18
C ILE A 62 -7.07 11.20 13.91
N SER A 63 -6.97 10.45 15.00
CA SER A 63 -5.71 10.18 15.70
C SER A 63 -4.95 9.01 15.06
N GLU A 64 -3.65 8.91 15.35
CA GLU A 64 -2.84 7.75 14.95
C GLU A 64 -3.38 6.45 15.55
N THR A 65 -3.90 6.49 16.79
CA THR A 65 -4.58 5.34 17.40
C THR A 65 -5.76 4.85 16.55
N LYS A 66 -6.56 5.76 16.00
CA LYS A 66 -7.70 5.41 15.14
C LYS A 66 -7.23 4.82 13.80
N LEU A 67 -6.12 5.31 13.27
CA LEU A 67 -5.50 4.73 12.09
C LEU A 67 -4.98 3.32 12.36
N GLU A 68 -4.36 3.06 13.52
CA GLU A 68 -3.91 1.72 13.89
C GLU A 68 -5.10 0.76 14.06
N GLU A 69 -6.24 1.20 14.58
CA GLU A 69 -7.46 0.37 14.62
C GLU A 69 -7.89 -0.08 13.20
N ILE A 70 -7.83 0.83 12.23
CA ILE A 70 -8.12 0.53 10.83
C ILE A 70 -7.10 -0.47 10.26
N HIS A 71 -5.81 -0.27 10.53
CA HIS A 71 -4.75 -1.20 10.11
C HIS A 71 -4.89 -2.57 10.79
N LEU A 72 -5.33 -2.62 12.04
CA LEU A 72 -5.57 -3.86 12.76
C LEU A 72 -6.74 -4.65 12.15
N LYS A 73 -7.80 -3.97 11.68
CA LYS A 73 -8.87 -4.62 10.89
C LYS A 73 -8.31 -5.30 9.66
N LEU A 74 -7.42 -4.63 8.90
CA LEU A 74 -6.76 -5.23 7.74
C LEU A 74 -5.91 -6.45 8.13
N LYS A 75 -5.05 -6.31 9.16
CA LYS A 75 -4.21 -7.42 9.64
C LYS A 75 -5.06 -8.63 10.06
N ASN A 76 -6.17 -8.41 10.75
CA ASN A 76 -7.08 -9.48 11.17
C ASN A 76 -7.83 -10.12 10.00
N TYR A 77 -8.24 -9.33 9.01
CA TYR A 77 -8.81 -9.86 7.77
C TYR A 77 -7.81 -10.79 7.07
N LEU A 78 -6.55 -10.39 6.91
CA LEU A 78 -5.53 -11.20 6.22
C LEU A 78 -5.22 -12.53 6.94
N LYS A 79 -5.32 -12.58 8.27
CA LYS A 79 -5.16 -13.83 9.03
C LYS A 79 -6.16 -14.91 8.60
N GLN A 80 -7.38 -14.53 8.20
CA GLN A 80 -8.40 -15.47 7.72
C GLN A 80 -7.96 -16.20 6.44
N TYR A 81 -7.02 -15.62 5.69
CA TYR A 81 -6.45 -16.17 4.47
C TYR A 81 -5.09 -16.84 4.70
N ASN A 82 -4.64 -16.97 5.96
CA ASN A 82 -3.30 -17.42 6.32
C ASN A 82 -2.18 -16.61 5.66
N THR A 83 -2.36 -15.29 5.59
CA THR A 83 -1.37 -14.37 5.02
C THR A 83 -1.24 -13.10 5.87
N TYR A 84 -0.28 -12.24 5.51
CA TYR A 84 0.00 -10.97 6.18
C TYR A 84 0.73 -10.00 5.25
N VAL A 85 0.74 -8.73 5.63
CA VAL A 85 1.65 -7.71 5.08
C VAL A 85 2.83 -7.52 6.04
N ASP A 86 4.02 -7.36 5.49
CA ASP A 86 5.27 -7.25 6.26
C ASP A 86 5.38 -5.92 7.00
N SER A 87 4.84 -4.84 6.41
CA SER A 87 4.75 -3.53 7.06
C SER A 87 3.72 -2.62 6.40
N ILE A 88 3.33 -1.56 7.12
CA ILE A 88 2.47 -0.49 6.63
C ILE A 88 3.15 0.84 6.90
N TYR A 89 3.58 1.52 5.85
CA TYR A 89 4.10 2.88 5.91
C TYR A 89 3.03 3.85 5.47
N TYR A 90 2.90 4.96 6.21
CA TYR A 90 1.99 6.02 5.84
C TYR A 90 2.63 7.39 5.98
N CYS A 91 2.22 8.32 5.12
CA CYS A 91 2.55 9.72 5.25
C CYS A 91 1.39 10.45 5.95
N PRO A 92 1.58 11.01 7.16
CA PRO A 92 0.52 11.73 7.87
C PRO A 92 0.29 13.15 7.31
N HIS A 93 1.19 13.66 6.48
CA HIS A 93 1.25 15.07 6.14
C HIS A 93 0.21 15.50 5.10
N THR A 94 -0.25 16.75 5.25
CA THR A 94 -1.05 17.44 4.24
C THR A 94 -0.19 17.82 3.03
N PRO A 95 -0.79 18.12 1.86
CA PRO A 95 -0.04 18.56 0.68
C PRO A 95 0.85 19.78 0.95
N GLU A 96 0.40 20.72 1.78
CA GLU A 96 1.05 22.01 2.03
C GLU A 96 2.33 21.89 2.87
N GLN A 97 2.48 20.79 3.62
CA GLN A 97 3.63 20.55 4.50
C GLN A 97 4.91 20.16 3.74
N ASN A 98 4.85 19.91 2.43
CA ASN A 98 6.01 19.67 1.56
C ASN A 98 7.02 18.60 2.05
N CYS A 99 6.58 17.65 2.88
CA CYS A 99 7.42 16.57 3.40
C CYS A 99 8.03 15.68 2.29
N ASN A 100 9.02 14.85 2.63
CA ASN A 100 9.66 13.95 1.65
C ASN A 100 8.98 12.58 1.49
N CYS A 101 8.04 12.23 2.38
CA CYS A 101 7.40 10.92 2.41
C CYS A 101 6.05 10.86 1.68
N ARG A 102 5.41 12.00 1.38
CA ARG A 102 4.11 12.02 0.70
C ARG A 102 4.27 11.67 -0.78
N LYS A 103 3.57 10.64 -1.26
CA LYS A 103 3.48 10.34 -2.71
C LYS A 103 2.92 11.58 -3.45
N PRO A 104 3.49 11.99 -4.60
CA PRO A 104 4.33 11.20 -5.51
C PRO A 104 5.83 11.12 -5.16
N LYS A 105 6.30 11.67 -4.04
CA LYS A 105 7.70 11.50 -3.64
C LYS A 105 8.00 10.04 -3.23
N PRO A 106 9.20 9.52 -3.52
CA PRO A 106 9.56 8.13 -3.26
C PRO A 106 9.93 7.83 -1.79
N GLY A 107 9.89 8.82 -0.89
CA GLY A 107 10.53 8.72 0.42
C GLY A 107 10.10 7.53 1.29
N LEU A 108 8.84 7.09 1.21
CA LEU A 108 8.40 5.89 1.95
C LEU A 108 8.87 4.58 1.30
N LEU A 109 9.00 4.53 -0.03
CA LEU A 109 9.56 3.37 -0.73
C LEU A 109 11.05 3.23 -0.40
N ILE A 110 11.79 4.34 -0.42
CA ILE A 110 13.21 4.38 -0.04
C ILE A 110 13.37 3.93 1.41
N LYS A 111 12.59 4.51 2.34
CA LYS A 111 12.62 4.12 3.75
C LYS A 111 12.35 2.63 3.94
N ALA A 112 11.29 2.10 3.33
CA ALA A 112 10.99 0.68 3.41
C ALA A 112 12.12 -0.18 2.81
N SER A 113 12.78 0.30 1.77
CA SER A 113 13.89 -0.42 1.14
C SER A 113 15.11 -0.54 2.04
N GLU A 114 15.40 0.50 2.83
CA GLU A 114 16.46 0.48 3.84
C GLU A 114 16.09 -0.46 4.99
N ASP A 115 14.87 -0.31 5.53
CA ASP A 115 14.38 -1.07 6.67
C ASP A 115 14.30 -2.59 6.39
N PHE A 116 14.05 -2.98 5.14
CA PHE A 116 13.88 -4.39 4.74
C PHE A 116 14.96 -4.91 3.78
N ASN A 117 16.03 -4.14 3.52
CA ASN A 117 17.09 -4.49 2.56
C ASN A 117 16.54 -4.92 1.18
N ILE A 118 15.69 -4.08 0.59
CA ILE A 118 14.95 -4.36 -0.65
C ILE A 118 15.77 -3.97 -1.87
N ASP A 119 15.63 -4.75 -2.94
CA ASP A 119 16.03 -4.38 -4.29
C ASP A 119 14.86 -3.70 -5.01
N LEU A 120 14.91 -2.36 -5.16
CA LEU A 120 13.82 -1.60 -5.78
C LEU A 120 13.66 -1.91 -7.27
N GLY A 121 14.76 -2.17 -8.00
CA GLY A 121 14.71 -2.50 -9.44
C GLY A 121 14.01 -3.83 -9.74
N GLU A 122 14.04 -4.75 -8.79
CA GLU A 122 13.33 -6.04 -8.83
C GLU A 122 12.00 -6.04 -8.06
N SER A 123 11.56 -4.87 -7.61
CA SER A 123 10.31 -4.66 -6.88
C SER A 123 9.24 -3.97 -7.74
N TYR A 124 8.00 -4.07 -7.28
CA TYR A 124 6.84 -3.52 -7.95
C TYR A 124 6.03 -2.63 -7.01
N PHE A 125 5.36 -1.61 -7.52
CA PHE A 125 4.36 -0.84 -6.78
C PHE A 125 3.03 -0.86 -7.54
N ILE A 126 2.01 -1.47 -6.94
CA ILE A 126 0.65 -1.50 -7.46
C ILE A 126 -0.15 -0.36 -6.79
N GLY A 127 -0.62 0.58 -7.60
CA GLY A 127 -1.39 1.76 -7.18
C GLY A 127 -2.55 2.06 -8.13
N ASP A 128 -3.51 2.88 -7.70
CA ASP A 128 -4.67 3.30 -8.51
C ASP A 128 -4.51 4.70 -9.11
N SER A 129 -3.39 5.39 -8.79
CA SER A 129 -3.16 6.78 -9.18
C SER A 129 -1.82 7.01 -9.89
N GLU A 130 -1.74 8.07 -10.68
CA GLU A 130 -0.49 8.57 -11.27
C GLU A 130 0.55 8.92 -10.19
N GLY A 131 0.09 9.30 -9.00
CA GLY A 131 0.97 9.58 -7.87
C GLY A 131 1.74 8.36 -7.39
N ASP A 132 1.14 7.16 -7.49
CA ASP A 132 1.80 5.90 -7.16
C ASP A 132 2.83 5.53 -8.21
N LEU A 133 2.49 5.67 -9.50
CA LEU A 133 3.40 5.40 -10.61
C LEU A 133 4.61 6.34 -10.58
N THR A 134 4.38 7.62 -10.28
CA THR A 134 5.45 8.60 -10.14
C THR A 134 6.37 8.22 -8.98
N ALA A 135 5.81 7.89 -7.81
CA ALA A 135 6.61 7.47 -6.66
C ALA A 135 7.41 6.19 -6.95
N ALA A 136 6.84 5.25 -7.69
CA ALA A 136 7.53 4.04 -8.12
C ALA A 136 8.71 4.38 -9.03
N SER A 137 8.47 5.19 -10.08
CA SER A 137 9.50 5.60 -11.04
C SER A 137 10.66 6.36 -10.37
N GLU A 138 10.34 7.31 -9.49
CA GLU A 138 11.34 8.09 -8.74
C GLU A 138 12.14 7.22 -7.74
N ALA A 139 11.60 6.07 -7.35
CA ALA A 139 12.29 5.07 -6.53
C ALA A 139 13.01 3.99 -7.35
N GLU A 140 13.04 4.09 -8.69
CA GLU A 140 13.52 3.03 -9.60
C GLU A 140 12.80 1.68 -9.41
N CYS A 141 11.53 1.73 -9.00
CA CYS A 141 10.64 0.60 -8.80
C CYS A 141 9.64 0.47 -9.96
N LYS A 142 9.28 -0.76 -10.34
CA LYS A 142 8.34 -1.02 -11.44
C LYS A 142 6.92 -0.63 -11.02
N GLY A 143 6.30 0.35 -11.67
CA GLY A 143 4.90 0.75 -11.41
C GLY A 143 3.89 -0.11 -12.15
N ILE A 144 2.80 -0.52 -11.49
CA ILE A 144 1.64 -1.17 -12.10
C ILE A 144 0.39 -0.37 -11.72
N LEU A 145 -0.32 0.15 -12.73
CA LEU A 145 -1.58 0.86 -12.52
C LEU A 145 -2.75 -0.13 -12.44
N LEU A 146 -3.46 -0.10 -11.32
CA LEU A 146 -4.73 -0.79 -11.13
C LEU A 146 -5.87 0.07 -11.70
N LYS A 147 -6.53 -0.40 -12.76
CA LYS A 147 -7.69 0.31 -13.32
C LYS A 147 -8.95 0.00 -12.52
N LYS A 148 -9.95 0.88 -12.61
CA LYS A 148 -11.22 0.79 -11.85
C LYS A 148 -12.01 -0.49 -12.08
N ASP A 149 -11.87 -1.10 -13.25
CA ASP A 149 -12.53 -2.35 -13.64
C ASP A 149 -11.72 -3.61 -13.29
N GLN A 150 -10.57 -3.44 -12.62
CA GLN A 150 -9.66 -4.52 -12.26
C GLN A 150 -9.59 -4.70 -10.75
N THR A 151 -9.40 -5.94 -10.34
CA THR A 151 -9.12 -6.30 -8.94
C THR A 151 -7.63 -6.52 -8.72
N LEU A 152 -7.19 -6.37 -7.47
CA LEU A 152 -5.82 -6.68 -7.09
C LEU A 152 -5.46 -8.13 -7.44
N LEU A 153 -6.39 -9.08 -7.24
CA LEU A 153 -6.16 -10.50 -7.56
C LEU A 153 -5.91 -10.73 -9.05
N GLU A 154 -6.64 -10.07 -9.94
CA GLU A 154 -6.43 -10.17 -11.39
C GLU A 154 -5.06 -9.62 -11.80
N ILE A 155 -4.66 -8.48 -11.24
CA ILE A 155 -3.32 -7.92 -11.48
C ILE A 155 -2.24 -8.87 -10.97
N VAL A 156 -2.38 -9.37 -9.74
CA VAL A 156 -1.37 -10.29 -9.19
C VAL A 156 -1.26 -11.55 -10.05
N LYS A 157 -2.37 -12.17 -10.44
CA LYS A 157 -2.37 -13.33 -11.34
C LYS A 157 -1.79 -13.04 -12.72
N LYS A 158 -1.92 -11.82 -13.23
CA LYS A 158 -1.40 -11.45 -14.55
C LYS A 158 0.12 -11.25 -14.55
N TYR A 159 0.67 -10.63 -13.51
CA TYR A 159 2.06 -10.20 -13.48
C TYR A 159 2.99 -11.13 -12.68
N PHE A 160 2.45 -11.97 -11.79
CA PHE A 160 3.25 -12.75 -10.83
C PHE A 160 2.94 -14.27 -10.85
N ASN A 161 2.16 -14.75 -11.82
CA ASN A 161 2.00 -16.19 -12.05
C ASN A 161 3.21 -16.80 -12.73
#